data_AF-A0A6V8D6X6-F1
#
_entry.id   AF-A0A6V8D6X6-F1
#
_cell.length_a   1.000
_cell.length_b   1.000
_cell.length_c   1.000
_cell.angle_alpha   90.00
_cell.angle_beta   90.00
_cell.angle_gamma   90.00
#
_symmetry.space_group_name_H-M   'P 1'
#
loop_
_entity.id
_entity.type
_entity.pdbx_description
1 polymer ?
#
loop_
_entity_poly.entity_id
_entity_poly.type
_entity_poly.pdbx_seq_one_letter_code
_entity_poly.pdbx_strand_id
1 'polypeptide(L)'
;EIPEGHYEEEQMKATVVPNRNAIFASILYGHALSISSRESTDVSIALGVHSGDHEIYPDCRPEFYTALEHAFAIGNWDSERVKFQLPYLNGNKVTILKDALRACDQLELNFDRVFENTITSYNPDAKGRSSGRSGSDVERILAFNALDLVDPIEYVEPWGVVLEAALETERKHKDAYYKEKLSELQYHVTRNSGTEQAFTGIYWDEKRKGTYTCVCCGHVLFTSTMKFDSGCGWPSFHSEHARAGIVQIEDRTYGMLRVEVRCKKCDAHLGHIFEDGPRKHGGNRYCINSASLNFEEMEE
;
A
#
# COMPACT_ATOMS: atom_id res chain seq x y z
N GLU A 1 14.55 23.55 -2.96
CA GLU A 1 13.08 23.46 -3.17
C GLU A 1 12.63 22.11 -2.68
N ILE A 2 11.45 22.03 -2.06
CA ILE A 2 10.92 20.75 -1.58
C ILE A 2 10.22 20.09 -2.77
N PRO A 3 10.57 18.85 -3.11
CA PRO A 3 10.00 18.17 -4.25
C PRO A 3 8.51 17.89 -4.04
N GLU A 4 7.71 18.16 -5.07
CA GLU A 4 6.35 17.65 -5.20
C GLU A 4 6.42 16.25 -5.82
N GLY A 5 5.59 15.31 -5.37
CA GLY A 5 5.63 13.92 -5.88
C GLY A 5 5.30 12.88 -4.82
N HIS A 6 5.52 11.60 -5.15
CA HIS A 6 5.33 10.49 -4.21
C HIS A 6 6.47 10.44 -3.18
N TYR A 7 6.18 10.02 -1.94
CA TYR A 7 7.16 10.01 -0.85
C TYR A 7 8.39 9.14 -1.19
N GLU A 8 8.18 8.01 -1.88
CA GLU A 8 9.22 7.06 -2.29
C GLU A 8 10.17 7.56 -3.41
N GLU A 9 9.95 8.75 -3.97
CA GLU A 9 10.80 9.29 -5.04
C GLU A 9 12.20 9.69 -4.54
N GLU A 10 13.24 9.43 -5.34
CA GLU A 10 14.65 9.69 -4.98
C GLU A 10 14.93 11.13 -4.50
N GLN A 11 14.09 12.08 -4.89
CA GLN A 11 14.20 13.48 -4.50
C GLN A 11 14.03 13.70 -2.99
N MET A 12 13.35 12.79 -2.27
CA MET A 12 13.18 12.86 -0.81
C MET A 12 14.48 12.63 -0.03
N LYS A 13 15.53 12.06 -0.66
CA LYS A 13 16.88 11.97 -0.06
C LYS A 13 17.43 13.34 0.37
N ALA A 14 17.00 14.43 -0.27
CA ALA A 14 17.40 15.79 0.08
C ALA A 14 16.86 16.28 1.44
N THR A 15 15.81 15.63 1.97
CA THR A 15 15.22 15.97 3.28
C THR A 15 15.83 15.19 4.44
N VAL A 16 16.75 14.26 4.16
CA VAL A 16 17.39 13.42 5.16
C VAL A 16 18.34 14.26 6.01
N VAL A 17 18.11 14.25 7.32
CA VAL A 17 19.04 14.82 8.31
C VAL A 17 19.88 13.68 8.87
N PRO A 18 21.18 13.58 8.53
CA PRO A 18 22.01 12.48 8.96
C PRO A 18 22.05 12.33 10.49
N ASN A 19 21.96 11.09 10.98
CA ASN A 19 22.04 10.73 12.40
C ASN A 19 21.00 11.37 13.33
N ARG A 20 19.96 12.01 12.80
CA ARG A 20 18.91 12.63 13.63
C ARG A 20 18.31 11.62 14.60
N ASN A 21 17.89 10.45 14.10
CA ASN A 21 17.25 9.44 14.94
C ASN A 21 18.22 8.88 16.00
N ALA A 22 19.50 8.67 15.67
CA ALA A 22 20.52 8.24 16.65
C ALA A 22 20.70 9.26 17.78
N ILE A 23 20.77 10.55 17.45
CA ILE A 23 20.94 11.62 18.44
C ILE A 23 19.74 11.63 19.41
N PHE A 24 18.52 11.67 18.88
CA PHE A 24 17.33 11.67 19.74
C PHE A 24 17.17 10.36 20.51
N ALA A 25 17.45 9.21 19.91
CA ALA A 25 17.42 7.92 20.59
C ALA A 25 18.43 7.87 21.74
N SER A 26 19.63 8.44 21.60
CA SER A 26 20.61 8.47 22.70
C SER A 26 20.12 9.32 23.88
N ILE A 27 19.51 10.48 23.61
CA ILE A 27 18.89 11.33 24.63
C ILE A 27 17.73 10.60 25.33
N LEU A 28 16.84 9.96 24.57
CA LEU A 28 15.72 9.19 25.10
C LEU A 28 16.20 8.01 25.95
N TYR A 29 17.22 7.30 25.50
CA TYR A 29 17.78 6.14 26.22
C TYR A 29 18.38 6.55 27.56
N GLY A 30 19.19 7.60 27.58
CA GLY A 30 19.74 8.14 28.83
C GLY A 30 18.65 8.62 29.80
N HIS A 31 17.59 9.26 29.27
CA HIS A 31 16.44 9.66 30.08
C HIS A 31 15.67 8.46 30.64
N ALA A 32 15.45 7.42 29.83
CA ALA A 32 14.78 6.20 30.23
C ALA A 32 15.54 5.45 31.33
N LEU A 33 16.88 5.37 31.24
CA LEU A 33 17.72 4.84 32.32
C LEU A 33 17.55 5.63 33.62
N SER A 34 17.52 6.97 33.52
CA SER A 34 17.30 7.83 34.69
C SER A 34 15.93 7.59 35.34
N ILE A 35 14.86 7.46 34.55
CA ILE A 35 13.53 7.10 35.04
C ILE A 35 13.55 5.70 35.67
N SER A 36 14.13 4.72 34.98
CA SER A 36 14.17 3.33 35.42
C SER A 36 14.88 3.19 36.77
N SER A 37 16.00 3.90 36.93
CA SER A 37 16.77 3.95 38.17
C SER A 37 16.00 4.65 39.30
N ARG A 38 15.42 5.83 39.02
CA ARG A 38 14.71 6.63 40.02
C ARG A 38 13.43 5.95 40.53
N GLU A 39 12.66 5.36 39.64
CA GLU A 39 11.35 4.77 39.96
C GLU A 39 11.41 3.26 40.20
N SER A 40 12.58 2.64 40.04
CA SER A 40 12.76 1.18 40.11
C SER A 40 11.76 0.42 39.21
N THR A 41 11.54 0.91 37.99
CA THR A 41 10.63 0.29 36.99
C THR A 41 11.31 0.07 35.64
N ASP A 42 10.78 -0.86 34.84
CA ASP A 42 11.26 -1.09 33.48
C ASP A 42 10.64 -0.04 32.54
N VAL A 43 11.42 0.46 31.59
CA VAL A 43 10.99 1.55 30.70
C VAL A 43 10.99 1.07 29.24
N SER A 44 9.88 1.29 28.55
CA SER A 44 9.77 1.05 27.12
C SER A 44 9.77 2.39 26.38
N ILE A 45 10.71 2.56 25.45
CA ILE A 45 10.79 3.73 24.59
C ILE A 45 10.08 3.40 23.28
N ALA A 46 8.88 3.95 23.10
CA ALA A 46 8.11 3.78 21.86
C ALA A 46 8.56 4.79 20.80
N LEU A 47 8.96 4.32 19.62
CA LEU A 47 9.35 5.16 18.49
C LEU A 47 8.40 4.93 17.32
N GLY A 48 7.89 6.02 16.74
CA GLY A 48 6.86 6.02 15.70
C GLY A 48 7.34 5.66 14.29
N VAL A 49 8.32 4.78 14.18
CA VAL A 49 8.93 4.36 12.91
C VAL A 49 7.97 3.47 12.13
N HIS A 50 7.77 3.73 10.84
CA HIS A 50 6.82 2.98 10.02
C HIS A 50 7.39 2.51 8.67
N SER A 51 6.71 1.57 8.01
CA SER A 51 7.23 0.88 6.82
C SER A 51 7.56 1.82 5.66
N GLY A 52 6.76 2.88 5.47
CA GLY A 52 7.01 3.90 4.44
C GLY A 52 8.33 4.67 4.63
N ASP A 53 8.87 4.71 5.85
CA ASP A 53 10.14 5.39 6.11
C ASP A 53 11.35 4.55 5.66
N HIS A 54 11.22 3.22 5.59
CA HIS A 54 12.35 2.31 5.35
C HIS A 54 12.96 2.45 3.95
N GLU A 55 12.14 2.80 2.97
CA GLU A 55 12.55 2.94 1.57
C GLU A 55 13.52 4.12 1.38
N ILE A 56 13.33 5.19 2.17
CA ILE A 56 14.04 6.46 2.00
C ILE A 56 15.07 6.67 3.12
N TYR A 57 14.75 6.28 4.35
CA TYR A 57 15.52 6.58 5.57
C TYR A 57 16.18 5.31 6.13
N PRO A 58 17.51 5.14 5.94
CA PRO A 58 18.24 4.00 6.51
C PRO A 58 18.16 3.92 8.03
N ASP A 59 18.01 5.06 8.72
CA ASP A 59 17.90 5.18 10.17
C ASP A 59 16.47 4.94 10.71
N CYS A 60 15.56 4.53 9.84
CA CYS A 60 14.24 3.99 10.19
C CYS A 60 14.20 2.45 10.09
N ARG A 61 15.27 1.78 9.67
CA ARG A 61 15.25 0.33 9.45
C ARG A 61 15.40 -0.47 10.75
N PRO A 62 14.80 -1.67 10.86
CA PRO A 62 14.93 -2.52 12.05
C PRO A 62 16.39 -2.84 12.41
N GLU A 63 17.25 -3.05 11.40
CA GLU A 63 18.66 -3.39 11.59
C GLU A 63 19.43 -2.23 12.26
N PHE A 64 19.06 -0.99 11.91
CA PHE A 64 19.65 0.20 12.53
C PHE A 64 19.29 0.29 14.01
N TYR A 65 18.02 0.14 14.37
CA TYR A 65 17.60 0.18 15.77
C TYR A 65 18.15 -1.00 16.58
N THR A 66 18.26 -2.18 15.98
CA THR A 66 18.90 -3.35 16.61
C THR A 66 20.38 -3.05 16.93
N ALA A 67 21.11 -2.48 15.96
CA ALA A 67 22.51 -2.11 16.17
C ALA A 67 22.66 -0.99 17.21
N LEU A 68 21.74 -0.02 17.20
CA LEU A 68 21.74 1.11 18.12
C LEU A 68 21.43 0.67 19.56
N GLU A 69 20.42 -0.17 19.75
CA GLU A 69 20.08 -0.76 21.05
C GLU A 69 21.24 -1.56 21.62
N HIS A 70 21.89 -2.39 20.79
CA HIS A 70 23.09 -3.13 21.18
C HIS A 70 24.24 -2.20 21.61
N ALA A 71 24.48 -1.12 20.86
CA ALA A 71 25.51 -0.15 21.22
C ALA A 71 25.21 0.55 22.57
N PHE A 72 23.95 0.94 22.79
CA PHE A 72 23.54 1.57 24.05
C PHE A 72 23.60 0.59 25.23
N ALA A 73 23.24 -0.68 25.01
CA ALA A 73 23.30 -1.71 26.02
C ALA A 73 24.73 -1.99 26.51
N ILE A 74 25.71 -1.95 25.61
CA ILE A 74 27.14 -2.08 25.97
C ILE A 74 27.62 -0.83 26.71
N GLY A 75 27.15 0.35 26.31
CA GLY A 75 27.64 1.63 26.81
C GLY A 75 27.11 2.04 28.19
N ASN A 76 26.08 1.37 28.72
CA ASN A 76 25.39 1.80 29.93
C ASN A 76 25.08 0.62 30.87
N TRP A 77 25.10 0.88 32.17
CA TRP A 77 24.62 -0.05 33.20
C TRP A 77 23.08 -0.10 33.22
N ASP A 78 22.53 -1.20 33.71
CA ASP A 78 21.08 -1.45 33.87
C ASP A 78 20.28 -1.37 32.55
N SER A 79 20.95 -1.54 31.42
CA SER A 79 20.37 -1.46 30.08
C SER A 79 19.32 -2.53 29.81
N GLU A 80 19.34 -3.65 30.54
CA GLU A 80 18.31 -4.69 30.48
C GLU A 80 16.91 -4.21 30.91
N ARG A 81 16.84 -3.05 31.57
CA ARG A 81 15.61 -2.43 32.07
C ARG A 81 14.99 -1.43 31.08
N VAL A 82 15.67 -1.17 29.98
CA VAL A 82 15.24 -0.23 28.94
C VAL A 82 15.21 -0.94 27.58
N LYS A 83 14.08 -0.83 26.87
CA LYS A 83 13.94 -1.42 25.54
C LYS A 83 13.32 -0.45 24.54
N PHE A 84 13.68 -0.59 23.26
CA PHE A 84 12.96 0.07 22.18
C PHE A 84 11.71 -0.72 21.78
N GLN A 85 10.63 0.01 21.50
CA GLN A 85 9.40 -0.55 20.93
C GLN A 85 9.07 0.20 19.64
N LEU A 86 8.95 -0.54 18.54
CA LEU A 86 8.66 -0.01 17.20
C LEU A 86 7.26 -0.48 16.76
N PRO A 87 6.17 0.07 17.33
CA PRO A 87 4.82 -0.47 17.15
C PRO A 87 4.33 -0.42 15.70
N TYR A 88 4.87 0.49 14.88
CA TYR A 88 4.42 0.71 13.51
C TYR A 88 5.38 0.19 12.46
N LEU A 89 6.42 -0.57 12.83
CA LEU A 89 7.48 -1.03 11.94
C LEU A 89 6.96 -1.74 10.67
N ASN A 90 5.92 -2.55 10.84
CA ASN A 90 5.27 -3.31 9.75
C ASN A 90 3.96 -2.65 9.28
N GLY A 91 3.66 -1.44 9.76
CA GLY A 91 2.47 -0.67 9.44
C GLY A 91 2.78 0.57 8.63
N ASN A 92 1.75 1.19 8.08
CA ASN A 92 1.82 2.46 7.35
C ASN A 92 0.96 3.51 8.04
N LYS A 93 0.77 4.68 7.41
CA LYS A 93 -0.07 5.75 7.98
C LYS A 93 -1.51 5.31 8.22
N VAL A 94 -2.07 4.39 7.42
CA VAL A 94 -3.40 3.82 7.68
C VAL A 94 -3.42 3.02 8.97
N THR A 95 -2.37 2.24 9.25
CA THR A 95 -2.22 1.52 10.52
C THR A 95 -2.16 2.49 11.70
N ILE A 96 -1.41 3.60 11.56
CA ILE A 96 -1.30 4.63 12.60
C ILE A 96 -2.67 5.28 12.86
N LEU A 97 -3.42 5.67 11.81
CA LEU A 97 -4.75 6.26 11.96
C LEU A 97 -5.75 5.30 12.63
N LYS A 98 -5.73 4.01 12.25
CA LYS A 98 -6.56 2.99 12.90
C LYS A 98 -6.22 2.83 14.38
N ASP A 99 -4.95 2.86 14.73
CA ASP A 99 -4.53 2.80 16.13
C ASP A 99 -4.97 4.05 16.89
N ALA A 100 -4.80 5.23 16.29
CA ALA A 100 -5.19 6.48 16.89
C ALA A 100 -6.71 6.61 17.09
N LEU A 101 -7.54 6.10 16.18
CA LEU A 101 -8.99 6.02 16.37
C LEU A 101 -9.35 5.21 17.63
N ARG A 102 -8.73 4.04 17.80
CA ARG A 102 -8.95 3.20 19.00
C ARG A 102 -8.43 3.87 20.26
N ALA A 103 -7.26 4.49 20.20
CA ALA A 103 -6.66 5.16 21.34
C ALA A 103 -7.47 6.40 21.77
N CYS A 104 -7.97 7.19 20.81
CA CYS A 104 -8.83 8.34 21.10
C CYS A 104 -10.14 7.90 21.76
N ASP A 105 -10.77 6.83 21.27
CA ASP A 105 -11.96 6.25 21.90
C ASP A 105 -11.69 5.80 23.35
N GLN A 106 -10.61 5.05 23.57
CA GLN A 106 -10.23 4.57 24.91
C GLN A 106 -9.85 5.67 25.90
N LEU A 107 -9.28 6.77 25.40
CA LEU A 107 -8.82 7.90 26.21
C LEU A 107 -9.86 9.02 26.30
N GLU A 108 -11.05 8.83 25.71
CA GLU A 108 -12.10 9.85 25.61
C GLU A 108 -11.61 11.17 24.97
N LEU A 109 -10.73 11.07 23.97
CA LEU A 109 -10.18 12.20 23.22
C LEU A 109 -10.91 12.40 21.89
N ASN A 110 -11.05 13.66 21.48
CA ASN A 110 -11.58 13.99 20.16
C ASN A 110 -10.49 13.76 19.09
N PHE A 111 -10.72 12.78 18.21
CA PHE A 111 -9.79 12.40 17.14
C PHE A 111 -9.44 13.56 16.22
N ASP A 112 -10.44 14.29 15.72
CA ASP A 112 -10.23 15.41 14.80
C ASP A 112 -9.37 16.50 15.45
N ARG A 113 -9.63 16.81 16.72
CA ARG A 113 -8.84 17.79 17.46
C ARG A 113 -7.40 17.35 17.67
N VAL A 114 -7.15 16.05 17.89
CA VAL A 114 -5.78 15.53 17.97
C VAL A 114 -5.08 15.71 16.62
N PHE A 115 -5.71 15.31 15.53
CA PHE A 115 -5.08 15.32 14.21
C PHE A 115 -4.98 16.71 13.57
N GLU A 116 -5.87 17.64 13.90
CA GLU A 116 -5.77 19.06 13.52
C GLU A 116 -4.46 19.69 14.01
N ASN A 117 -3.92 19.21 15.13
CA ASN A 117 -2.66 19.67 15.71
C ASN A 117 -1.42 18.94 15.15
N THR A 118 -1.57 18.13 14.10
CA THR A 118 -0.46 17.33 13.53
C THR A 118 -0.21 17.70 12.06
N ILE A 119 0.47 18.83 11.82
CA ILE A 119 0.86 19.23 10.47
C ILE A 119 2.16 18.53 10.06
N THR A 120 2.13 17.86 8.90
CA THR A 120 3.29 17.11 8.34
C THR A 120 3.87 17.75 7.08
N SER A 121 3.42 18.97 6.74
CA SER A 121 3.81 19.66 5.52
C SER A 121 5.24 20.21 5.61
N TYR A 122 6.03 19.91 4.60
CA TYR A 122 7.35 20.51 4.43
C TYR A 122 7.28 21.87 3.74
N ASN A 123 6.22 22.15 2.97
CA ASN A 123 6.07 23.33 2.13
C ASN A 123 4.82 24.19 2.48
N PRO A 124 4.70 24.67 3.73
CA PRO A 124 3.53 25.45 4.12
C PRO A 124 3.47 26.82 3.45
N ASP A 125 2.26 27.37 3.30
CA ASP A 125 2.05 28.76 2.88
C ASP A 125 2.42 29.76 4.01
N ALA A 126 2.30 31.06 3.73
CA ALA A 126 2.60 32.11 4.71
C ALA A 126 1.72 32.07 5.98
N LYS A 127 0.62 31.30 5.97
CA LYS A 127 -0.28 31.08 7.12
C LYS A 127 -0.03 29.73 7.80
N GLY A 128 0.96 28.96 7.34
CA GLY A 128 1.27 27.64 7.88
C GLY A 128 0.44 26.51 7.28
N ARG A 129 -0.36 26.74 6.22
CA ARG A 129 -1.25 25.73 5.65
C ARG A 129 -0.53 24.85 4.65
N SER A 130 -0.85 23.56 4.65
CA SER A 130 -0.25 22.60 3.73
C SER A 130 -0.72 22.83 2.28
N SER A 131 0.19 22.69 1.32
CA SER A 131 -0.14 22.69 -0.11
C SER A 131 -1.00 21.49 -0.53
N GLY A 132 -0.91 20.36 0.19
CA GLY A 132 -1.50 19.09 -0.24
C GLY A 132 -0.73 18.36 -1.35
N ARG A 133 0.49 18.84 -1.70
CA ARG A 133 1.24 18.37 -2.89
C ARG A 133 2.58 17.72 -2.57
N SER A 134 3.13 17.90 -1.37
CA SER A 134 4.38 17.23 -1.01
C SER A 134 4.14 15.74 -0.75
N GLY A 135 5.17 14.89 -0.86
CA GLY A 135 5.02 13.45 -0.61
C GLY A 135 4.43 13.13 0.76
N SER A 136 4.80 13.90 1.79
CA SER A 136 4.24 13.78 3.15
C SER A 136 2.74 14.11 3.21
N ASP A 137 2.32 15.14 2.45
CA ASP A 137 0.91 15.51 2.36
C ASP A 137 0.11 14.44 1.63
N VAL A 138 0.63 13.95 0.50
CA VAL A 138 0.00 12.91 -0.33
C VAL A 138 -0.22 11.64 0.49
N GLU A 139 0.80 11.14 1.20
CA GLU A 139 0.65 9.95 2.04
C GLU A 139 -0.40 10.13 3.15
N ARG A 140 -0.44 11.31 3.77
CA ARG A 140 -1.42 11.62 4.82
C ARG A 140 -2.84 11.64 4.24
N ILE A 141 -3.06 12.38 3.16
CA ILE A 141 -4.35 12.50 2.47
C ILE A 141 -4.87 11.11 2.07
N LEU A 142 -4.02 10.29 1.44
CA LEU A 142 -4.37 8.93 1.03
C LEU A 142 -4.71 8.03 2.22
N ALA A 143 -4.01 8.20 3.36
CA ALA A 143 -4.28 7.42 4.56
C ALA A 143 -5.64 7.76 5.19
N PHE A 144 -6.02 9.05 5.24
CA PHE A 144 -7.35 9.48 5.69
C PHE A 144 -8.45 8.95 4.74
N ASN A 145 -8.24 9.11 3.42
CA ASN A 145 -9.17 8.62 2.41
C ASN A 145 -9.35 7.09 2.47
N ALA A 146 -8.30 6.32 2.75
CA ALA A 146 -8.38 4.87 2.90
C ALA A 146 -9.25 4.40 4.09
N LEU A 147 -9.63 5.32 4.98
CA LEU A 147 -10.54 5.10 6.10
C LEU A 147 -11.88 5.81 5.94
N ASP A 148 -12.17 6.35 4.75
CA ASP A 148 -13.34 7.18 4.46
C ASP A 148 -13.44 8.43 5.38
N LEU A 149 -12.28 8.97 5.79
CA LEU A 149 -12.17 10.16 6.63
C LEU A 149 -11.73 11.38 5.82
N VAL A 150 -12.12 12.55 6.31
CA VAL A 150 -11.58 13.85 5.88
C VAL A 150 -10.48 14.24 6.85
N ASP A 151 -9.32 14.64 6.35
CA ASP A 151 -8.23 15.15 7.20
C ASP A 151 -8.65 16.48 7.86
N PRO A 152 -8.57 16.62 9.20
CA PRO A 152 -9.05 17.80 9.91
C PRO A 152 -8.16 19.04 9.76
N ILE A 153 -6.99 18.97 9.11
CA ILE A 153 -6.13 20.15 8.91
C ILE A 153 -6.68 21.08 7.81
N GLU A 154 -6.38 22.38 7.92
CA GLU A 154 -6.67 23.33 6.84
C GLU A 154 -5.57 23.28 5.76
N TYR A 155 -5.95 22.83 4.56
CA TYR A 155 -5.13 22.91 3.36
C TYR A 155 -5.29 24.27 2.66
N VAL A 156 -4.34 24.60 1.77
CA VAL A 156 -4.42 25.78 0.90
C VAL A 156 -5.63 25.69 -0.03
N GLU A 157 -5.93 24.50 -0.56
CA GLU A 157 -7.07 24.21 -1.41
C GLU A 157 -8.10 23.32 -0.68
N PRO A 158 -9.38 23.30 -1.10
CA PRO A 158 -10.39 22.45 -0.47
C PRO A 158 -10.04 20.96 -0.52
N TRP A 159 -10.49 20.19 0.47
CA TRP A 159 -10.24 18.74 0.60
C TRP A 159 -10.42 17.95 -0.71
N GLY A 160 -11.53 18.17 -1.44
CA GLY A 160 -11.80 17.46 -2.68
C GLY A 160 -10.73 17.70 -3.77
N VAL A 161 -10.10 18.87 -3.79
CA VAL A 161 -9.04 19.20 -4.76
C VAL A 161 -7.72 18.54 -4.39
N VAL A 162 -7.33 18.62 -3.11
CA VAL A 162 -6.08 17.99 -2.63
C VAL A 162 -6.18 16.46 -2.62
N LEU A 163 -7.37 15.91 -2.39
CA LEU A 163 -7.61 14.47 -2.48
C LEU A 163 -7.46 13.97 -3.92
N GLU A 164 -8.12 14.61 -4.89
CA GLU A 164 -8.00 14.22 -6.29
C GLU A 164 -6.54 14.30 -6.77
N ALA A 165 -5.83 15.34 -6.34
CA ALA A 165 -4.41 15.48 -6.59
C ALA A 165 -3.56 14.35 -6.02
N ALA A 166 -3.79 13.98 -4.76
CA ALA A 166 -3.07 12.90 -4.10
C ALA A 166 -3.32 11.55 -4.79
N LEU A 167 -4.57 11.27 -5.15
CA LEU A 167 -4.96 10.08 -5.92
C LEU A 167 -4.28 10.05 -7.30
N GLU A 168 -4.21 11.19 -7.98
CA GLU A 168 -3.50 11.29 -9.27
C GLU A 168 -2.00 11.02 -9.13
N THR A 169 -1.36 11.58 -8.10
CA THR A 169 0.05 11.35 -7.81
C THR A 169 0.32 9.87 -7.51
N GLU A 170 -0.50 9.23 -6.68
CA GLU A 170 -0.39 7.79 -6.41
C GLU A 170 -0.58 6.96 -7.68
N ARG A 171 -1.55 7.32 -8.53
CA ARG A 171 -1.80 6.64 -9.80
C ARG A 171 -0.60 6.72 -10.74
N LYS A 172 0.00 7.91 -10.88
CA LYS A 172 1.21 8.12 -11.70
C LYS A 172 2.41 7.33 -11.19
N HIS A 173 2.63 7.34 -9.87
CA HIS A 173 3.71 6.55 -9.25
C HIS A 173 3.54 5.06 -9.52
N LYS A 174 2.34 4.52 -9.26
CA LYS A 174 2.02 3.11 -9.56
C LYS A 174 2.17 2.78 -11.03
N ASP A 175 1.78 3.68 -11.92
CA ASP A 175 1.92 3.45 -13.36
C ASP A 175 3.39 3.38 -13.79
N ALA A 176 4.23 4.30 -13.30
CA ALA A 176 5.68 4.27 -13.53
C ALA A 176 6.30 2.97 -12.99
N TYR A 177 5.96 2.58 -11.75
CA TYR A 177 6.39 1.33 -11.14
C TYR A 177 6.02 0.10 -11.99
N TYR A 178 4.77 0.02 -12.45
CA TYR A 178 4.33 -1.11 -13.28
C TYR A 178 4.95 -1.11 -14.66
N LYS A 179 5.21 0.05 -15.23
CA LYS A 179 5.87 0.17 -16.54
C LYS A 179 7.31 -0.35 -16.53
N GLU A 180 8.01 -0.21 -15.40
CA GLU A 180 9.35 -0.77 -15.22
C GLU A 180 9.33 -2.27 -14.93
N LYS A 181 8.37 -2.74 -14.13
CA LYS A 181 8.31 -4.13 -13.65
C LYS A 181 7.69 -5.12 -14.63
N LEU A 182 6.70 -4.68 -15.42
CA LEU A 182 5.92 -5.55 -16.29
C LEU A 182 6.48 -5.59 -17.72
N SER A 183 6.24 -6.68 -18.43
CA SER A 183 6.49 -6.70 -19.88
C SER A 183 5.54 -5.75 -20.61
N GLU A 184 5.89 -5.34 -21.84
CA GLU A 184 5.04 -4.45 -22.64
C GLU A 184 3.61 -4.97 -22.80
N LEU A 185 3.45 -6.28 -23.03
CA LEU A 185 2.13 -6.91 -23.14
C LEU A 185 1.37 -6.90 -21.81
N GLN A 186 2.03 -7.24 -20.70
CA GLN A 186 1.42 -7.23 -19.38
C GLN A 186 0.97 -5.82 -19.00
N TYR A 187 1.79 -4.80 -19.25
CA TYR A 187 1.44 -3.40 -19.01
C TYR A 187 0.29 -2.95 -19.93
N HIS A 188 0.35 -3.26 -21.23
CA HIS A 188 -0.73 -2.94 -22.17
C HIS A 188 -2.07 -3.54 -21.75
N VAL A 189 -2.09 -4.82 -21.38
CA VAL A 189 -3.31 -5.48 -20.89
C VAL A 189 -3.78 -4.85 -19.57
N THR A 190 -2.93 -4.83 -18.55
CA THR A 190 -3.36 -4.50 -17.18
C THR A 190 -3.59 -3.02 -16.91
N ARG A 191 -2.86 -2.12 -17.59
CA ARG A 191 -2.93 -0.66 -17.36
C ARG A 191 -3.68 0.08 -18.44
N ASN A 192 -3.61 -0.39 -19.69
CA ASN A 192 -4.28 0.26 -20.83
C ASN A 192 -5.56 -0.45 -21.28
N SER A 193 -6.07 -1.42 -20.49
CA SER A 193 -7.24 -2.23 -20.83
C SER A 193 -7.12 -2.92 -22.19
N GLY A 194 -5.89 -3.29 -22.56
CA GLY A 194 -5.59 -4.02 -23.78
C GLY A 194 -6.08 -5.46 -23.70
N THR A 195 -6.10 -6.16 -24.83
CA THR A 195 -6.47 -7.58 -24.89
C THR A 195 -5.41 -8.33 -25.66
N GLU A 196 -4.88 -9.42 -25.07
CA GLU A 196 -3.94 -10.30 -25.76
C GLU A 196 -4.64 -11.03 -26.91
N GLN A 197 -3.89 -11.47 -27.92
CA GLN A 197 -4.48 -12.22 -29.03
C GLN A 197 -4.98 -13.61 -28.56
N ALA A 198 -6.08 -14.07 -29.16
CA ALA A 198 -6.62 -15.40 -28.86
C ALA A 198 -5.58 -16.48 -29.19
N PHE A 199 -5.50 -17.52 -28.36
CA PHE A 199 -4.60 -18.67 -28.48
C PHE A 199 -3.10 -18.37 -28.41
N THR A 200 -2.71 -17.15 -28.00
CA THR A 200 -1.29 -16.80 -27.82
C THR A 200 -0.85 -16.73 -26.37
N GLY A 201 -1.79 -16.54 -25.44
CA GLY A 201 -1.48 -16.36 -24.02
C GLY A 201 -0.97 -17.63 -23.34
N ILE A 202 0.10 -17.55 -22.55
CA ILE A 202 0.76 -18.73 -21.95
C ILE A 202 -0.16 -19.64 -21.11
N TYR A 203 -1.30 -19.14 -20.64
CA TYR A 203 -2.23 -19.88 -19.79
C TYR A 203 -3.52 -20.33 -20.47
N TRP A 204 -3.70 -20.08 -21.78
CA TRP A 204 -4.95 -20.45 -22.45
C TRP A 204 -5.23 -21.96 -22.37
N ASP A 205 -4.22 -22.81 -22.63
CA ASP A 205 -4.29 -24.28 -22.51
C ASP A 205 -3.67 -24.84 -21.22
N GLU A 206 -3.42 -24.01 -20.21
CA GLU A 206 -2.86 -24.47 -18.93
C GLU A 206 -3.85 -25.40 -18.20
N LYS A 207 -3.37 -26.55 -17.73
CA LYS A 207 -4.16 -27.62 -17.10
C LYS A 207 -3.57 -28.12 -15.78
N ARG A 208 -2.37 -27.66 -15.40
CA ARG A 208 -1.74 -28.01 -14.11
C ARG A 208 -2.59 -27.50 -12.95
N LYS A 209 -2.46 -28.18 -11.80
CA LYS A 209 -3.12 -27.76 -10.56
C LYS A 209 -2.34 -26.61 -9.95
N GLY A 210 -3.04 -25.53 -9.63
CA GLY A 210 -2.42 -24.34 -9.05
C GLY A 210 -3.38 -23.18 -8.87
N THR A 211 -2.80 -22.03 -8.55
CA THR A 211 -3.48 -20.78 -8.26
C THR A 211 -3.05 -19.71 -9.26
N TYR A 212 -4.00 -18.90 -9.71
CA TYR A 212 -3.75 -17.74 -10.56
C TYR A 212 -3.83 -16.47 -9.74
N THR A 213 -2.74 -15.73 -9.70
CA THR A 213 -2.61 -14.45 -8.99
C THR A 213 -2.53 -13.30 -9.99
N CYS A 214 -2.93 -12.09 -9.56
CA CYS A 214 -2.78 -10.88 -10.37
C CYS A 214 -1.30 -10.59 -10.61
N VAL A 215 -0.88 -10.43 -11.87
CA VAL A 215 0.53 -10.15 -12.20
C VAL A 215 1.07 -8.85 -11.57
N CYS A 216 0.19 -7.87 -11.33
CA CYS A 216 0.57 -6.58 -10.77
C CYS A 216 0.82 -6.65 -9.25
N CYS A 217 -0.08 -7.27 -8.49
CA CYS A 217 -0.08 -7.18 -7.02
C CYS A 217 -0.05 -8.53 -6.29
N GLY A 218 0.03 -9.65 -7.02
CA GLY A 218 0.07 -11.00 -6.44
C GLY A 218 -1.23 -11.46 -5.76
N HIS A 219 -2.32 -10.69 -5.87
CA HIS A 219 -3.58 -11.04 -5.22
C HIS A 219 -4.21 -12.27 -5.88
N VAL A 220 -4.70 -13.22 -5.09
CA VAL A 220 -5.31 -14.46 -5.60
C VAL A 220 -6.64 -14.16 -6.29
N LEU A 221 -6.76 -14.54 -7.56
CA LEU A 221 -7.94 -14.30 -8.39
C LEU A 221 -8.71 -15.58 -8.70
N PHE A 222 -8.02 -16.63 -9.13
CA PHE A 222 -8.66 -17.88 -9.57
C PHE A 222 -7.85 -19.11 -9.13
N THR A 223 -8.47 -20.28 -9.19
CA THR A 223 -7.80 -21.57 -9.03
C THR A 223 -8.00 -22.45 -10.26
N SER A 224 -7.10 -23.40 -10.48
CA SER A 224 -7.21 -24.42 -11.55
C SER A 224 -8.55 -25.15 -11.57
N THR A 225 -9.17 -25.40 -10.42
CA THR A 225 -10.51 -26.03 -10.31
C THR A 225 -11.65 -25.17 -10.87
N MET A 226 -11.42 -23.86 -11.00
CA MET A 226 -12.36 -22.92 -11.60
C MET A 226 -12.18 -22.80 -13.11
N LYS A 227 -11.01 -23.22 -13.63
CA LYS A 227 -10.68 -23.14 -15.05
C LYS A 227 -11.44 -24.20 -15.84
N PHE A 228 -11.90 -23.83 -17.04
CA PHE A 228 -12.50 -24.77 -17.98
C PHE A 228 -12.13 -24.39 -19.42
N ASP A 229 -12.27 -25.35 -20.34
CA ASP A 229 -12.07 -25.08 -21.77
C ASP A 229 -13.36 -24.52 -22.38
N SER A 230 -13.31 -23.26 -22.80
CA SER A 230 -14.39 -22.56 -23.48
C SER A 230 -14.21 -22.53 -25.00
N GLY A 231 -13.05 -22.92 -25.52
CA GLY A 231 -12.67 -22.75 -26.92
C GLY A 231 -12.49 -21.29 -27.37
N CYS A 232 -12.53 -20.29 -26.48
CA CYS A 232 -12.44 -18.88 -26.88
C CYS A 232 -11.00 -18.40 -27.14
N GLY A 233 -9.98 -19.17 -26.73
CA GLY A 233 -8.57 -18.82 -26.90
C GLY A 233 -7.95 -18.00 -25.76
N TRP A 234 -8.69 -17.75 -24.67
CA TRP A 234 -8.18 -17.15 -23.44
C TRP A 234 -8.47 -18.05 -22.23
N PRO A 235 -7.66 -17.96 -21.16
CA PRO A 235 -8.00 -18.53 -19.85
C PRO A 235 -9.45 -18.21 -19.47
N SER A 236 -10.23 -19.27 -19.26
CA SER A 236 -11.66 -19.15 -18.95
C SER A 236 -11.97 -19.79 -17.61
N PHE A 237 -12.62 -19.04 -16.73
CA PHE A 237 -13.01 -19.49 -15.40
C PHE A 237 -14.52 -19.37 -15.21
N HIS A 238 -15.14 -20.32 -14.51
CA HIS A 238 -16.59 -20.28 -14.26
C HIS A 238 -16.96 -19.45 -13.02
N SER A 239 -16.02 -19.30 -12.10
CA SER A 239 -16.15 -18.53 -10.87
C SER A 239 -14.81 -17.90 -10.48
N GLU A 240 -14.84 -16.92 -9.59
CA GLU A 240 -13.64 -16.35 -8.95
C GLU A 240 -13.35 -16.97 -7.58
N HIS A 241 -12.13 -16.79 -7.08
CA HIS A 241 -11.77 -17.20 -5.73
C HIS A 241 -12.55 -16.37 -4.69
N ALA A 242 -12.95 -16.97 -3.56
CA ALA A 242 -13.80 -16.31 -2.55
C ALA A 242 -13.20 -15.00 -1.97
N ARG A 243 -11.88 -14.84 -2.05
CA ARG A 243 -11.14 -13.63 -1.63
C ARG A 243 -10.73 -12.71 -2.79
N ALA A 244 -11.06 -13.06 -4.03
CA ALA A 244 -10.68 -12.28 -5.21
C ALA A 244 -11.38 -10.92 -5.18
N GLY A 245 -12.71 -10.91 -5.05
CA GLY A 245 -13.53 -9.71 -4.98
C GLY A 245 -13.42 -8.88 -6.25
N ILE A 246 -13.46 -9.52 -7.42
CA ILE A 246 -13.24 -8.87 -8.72
C ILE A 246 -14.30 -7.79 -8.95
N VAL A 247 -13.85 -6.61 -9.39
CA VAL A 247 -14.74 -5.48 -9.69
C VAL A 247 -15.27 -5.65 -11.10
N GLN A 248 -16.58 -5.51 -11.25
CA GLN A 248 -17.27 -5.56 -12.54
C GLN A 248 -17.67 -4.15 -12.96
N ILE A 249 -17.28 -3.75 -14.16
CA ILE A 249 -17.52 -2.40 -14.70
C ILE A 249 -18.22 -2.56 -16.05
N GLU A 250 -19.33 -1.85 -16.25
CA GLU A 250 -19.97 -1.82 -17.56
C GLU A 250 -19.03 -1.17 -18.60
N ASP A 251 -18.67 -1.95 -19.63
CA ASP A 251 -17.86 -1.53 -20.75
C ASP A 251 -18.74 -1.37 -21.99
N ARG A 252 -18.87 -0.13 -22.47
CA ARG A 252 -19.64 0.24 -23.68
C ARG A 252 -18.74 0.57 -24.87
N THR A 253 -17.44 0.30 -24.78
CA THR A 253 -16.48 0.58 -25.85
C THR A 253 -16.76 -0.27 -27.09
N TYR A 254 -16.35 0.23 -28.25
CA TYR A 254 -16.52 -0.45 -29.55
C TYR A 254 -17.97 -0.84 -29.92
N GLY A 255 -18.98 -0.19 -29.31
CA GLY A 255 -20.39 -0.44 -29.59
C GLY A 255 -20.93 -1.78 -29.05
N MET A 256 -20.17 -2.44 -28.16
CA MET A 256 -20.60 -3.66 -27.47
C MET A 256 -20.93 -3.34 -26.02
N LEU A 257 -21.93 -4.01 -25.44
CA LEU A 257 -22.15 -4.02 -23.99
C LEU A 257 -21.44 -5.26 -23.42
N ARG A 258 -20.31 -5.03 -22.76
CA ARG A 258 -19.55 -6.06 -22.04
C ARG A 258 -19.41 -5.64 -20.59
N VAL A 259 -19.03 -6.59 -19.74
CA VAL A 259 -18.69 -6.29 -18.35
C VAL A 259 -17.19 -6.54 -18.19
N GLU A 260 -16.44 -5.46 -18.07
CA GLU A 260 -15.01 -5.50 -17.75
C GLU A 260 -14.82 -6.04 -16.34
N VAL A 261 -13.78 -6.87 -16.15
CA VAL A 261 -13.37 -7.34 -14.84
C VAL A 261 -11.98 -6.80 -14.47
N ARG A 262 -11.88 -6.22 -13.27
CA ARG A 262 -10.64 -5.66 -12.72
C ARG A 262 -10.28 -6.27 -11.37
N CYS A 263 -8.98 -6.29 -11.08
CA CYS A 263 -8.48 -6.65 -9.77
C CYS A 263 -8.82 -5.56 -8.75
N LYS A 264 -9.58 -5.90 -7.70
CA LYS A 264 -9.96 -4.95 -6.64
C LYS A 264 -8.79 -4.33 -5.88
N LYS A 265 -7.64 -4.99 -5.82
CA LYS A 265 -6.47 -4.54 -5.05
C LYS A 265 -5.65 -3.47 -5.75
N CYS A 266 -5.56 -3.50 -7.07
CA CYS A 266 -4.65 -2.63 -7.83
C CYS A 266 -5.27 -2.01 -9.10
N ASP A 267 -6.57 -2.25 -9.31
CA ASP A 267 -7.34 -1.79 -10.47
C ASP A 267 -6.79 -2.31 -11.82
N ALA A 268 -5.99 -3.38 -11.81
CA ALA A 268 -5.49 -3.98 -13.03
C ALA A 268 -6.63 -4.59 -13.86
N HIS A 269 -6.70 -4.23 -15.13
CA HIS A 269 -7.59 -4.88 -16.10
C HIS A 269 -7.21 -6.36 -16.24
N LEU A 270 -8.22 -7.23 -16.13
CA LEU A 270 -8.05 -8.68 -16.25
C LEU A 270 -8.64 -9.20 -17.57
N GLY A 271 -9.81 -8.71 -17.95
CA GLY A 271 -10.55 -9.14 -19.13
C GLY A 271 -12.04 -8.80 -19.02
N HIS A 272 -12.91 -9.73 -19.40
CA HIS A 272 -14.36 -9.54 -19.37
C HIS A 272 -15.09 -10.77 -18.81
N ILE A 273 -16.30 -10.56 -18.30
CA ILE A 273 -17.22 -11.61 -17.89
C ILE A 273 -18.43 -11.69 -18.85
N PHE A 274 -18.85 -12.92 -19.15
CA PHE A 274 -19.96 -13.25 -20.04
C PHE A 274 -20.90 -14.26 -19.38
N GLU A 275 -22.16 -14.32 -19.81
CA GLU A 275 -23.20 -15.23 -19.28
C GLU A 275 -23.35 -16.54 -20.09
N ASP A 276 -22.32 -16.91 -20.84
CA ASP A 276 -22.28 -18.09 -21.73
C ASP A 276 -21.44 -19.25 -21.15
N GLY A 277 -21.19 -19.23 -19.85
CA GLY A 277 -20.41 -20.25 -19.14
C GLY A 277 -21.22 -21.48 -18.72
N PRO A 278 -20.59 -22.43 -18.01
CA PRO A 278 -21.23 -23.66 -17.58
C PRO A 278 -22.38 -23.41 -16.59
N ARG A 279 -23.61 -23.78 -16.96
CA ARG A 279 -24.82 -23.58 -16.12
C ARG A 279 -24.71 -24.21 -14.73
N LYS A 280 -24.00 -25.34 -14.60
CA LYS A 280 -23.76 -26.03 -13.31
C LYS A 280 -22.98 -25.19 -12.29
N HIS A 281 -22.33 -24.11 -12.72
CA HIS A 281 -21.53 -23.21 -11.89
C HIS A 281 -22.06 -21.76 -11.90
N GLY A 282 -23.33 -21.56 -12.28
CA GLY A 282 -23.97 -20.23 -12.32
C GLY A 282 -24.02 -19.60 -13.70
N GLY A 283 -23.39 -20.18 -14.72
CA GLY A 283 -23.50 -19.71 -16.11
C GLY A 283 -22.55 -18.58 -16.49
N ASN A 284 -21.68 -18.13 -15.58
CA ASN A 284 -20.70 -17.10 -15.88
C ASN A 284 -19.42 -17.69 -16.51
N ARG A 285 -18.80 -16.92 -17.39
CA ARG A 285 -17.48 -17.16 -17.97
C ARG A 285 -16.63 -15.91 -17.83
N TYR A 286 -15.67 -15.98 -16.93
CA TYR A 286 -14.59 -15.01 -16.80
C TYR A 286 -13.55 -15.31 -17.87
N CYS A 287 -13.49 -14.47 -18.91
CA CYS A 287 -12.55 -14.55 -20.01
C CYS A 287 -11.38 -13.61 -19.72
N ILE A 288 -10.25 -14.18 -19.28
CA ILE A 288 -9.17 -13.42 -18.65
C ILE A 288 -7.91 -13.52 -19.51
N ASN A 289 -7.20 -12.39 -19.67
CA ASN A 289 -5.92 -12.36 -20.35
C ASN A 289 -4.84 -13.08 -19.52
N SER A 290 -4.10 -14.00 -20.12
CA SER A 290 -2.94 -14.66 -19.51
C SER A 290 -1.91 -13.63 -19.05
N ALA A 291 -1.70 -12.57 -19.83
CA ALA A 291 -0.82 -11.46 -19.49
C ALA A 291 -1.25 -10.66 -18.23
N SER A 292 -2.46 -10.87 -17.69
CA SER A 292 -2.88 -10.28 -16.42
C SER A 292 -2.65 -11.20 -15.20
N LEU A 293 -2.20 -12.43 -15.45
CA LEU A 293 -2.09 -13.49 -14.45
C LEU A 293 -0.63 -13.93 -14.26
N ASN A 294 -0.33 -14.39 -13.05
CA ASN A 294 0.78 -15.29 -12.77
C ASN A 294 0.21 -16.63 -12.28
N PHE A 295 0.87 -17.74 -12.61
CA PHE A 295 0.45 -19.08 -12.19
C PHE A 295 1.46 -19.68 -11.24
N GLU A 296 0.98 -20.09 -10.06
CA GLU A 296 1.75 -20.84 -9.08
C GLU A 296 1.23 -22.26 -9.04
N GLU A 297 2.07 -23.20 -9.46
CA GLU A 297 1.77 -24.63 -9.40
C GLU A 297 1.72 -25.09 -7.94
N MET A 298 0.72 -25.91 -7.62
CA MET A 298 0.58 -26.49 -6.29
C MET A 298 1.48 -27.73 -6.24
N GLU A 299 2.60 -27.64 -5.52
CA GLU A 299 3.42 -28.81 -5.20
C GLU A 299 2.61 -29.77 -4.30
N GLU A 300 2.70 -31.07 -4.61
CA GLU A 300 1.99 -32.15 -3.89
C GLU A 300 2.59 -32.45 -2.52
#